data_AF-A0A5E4IZ39-F1
#
_entry.id   AF-A0A5E4IZ39-F1
#
_cell.length_a   1.000
_cell.length_b   1.000
_cell.length_c   1.000
_cell.angle_alpha   90.00
_cell.angle_beta   90.00
_cell.angle_gamma   90.00
#
_symmetry.space_group_name_H-M   'P 1'
#
loop_
_entity.id
_entity.type
_entity.pdbx_description
1 polymer ?
#
loop_
_entity_poly.entity_id
_entity_poly.type
_entity_poly.pdbx_seq_one_letter_code
_entity_poly.pdbx_strand_id
1 'polypeptide(L)'
;MALIKSKYKGEGLNAKPFPILASIDANEARRLRAGRFKKAIEADGHFLLGKVENLSHDIRFQWNDQTLNVELKDFTGDCQSDYVASIINPEGRLYHQVLTGREIQDPLIIIVLGGDTEVASAIAKTVFSRGFLGQKAEDRIIEYTHMVESFEANCEGCNIRVWRLKENPYGRMLLRVRKILEGGDLSCFRPSPADSERIFVGLSLLIGNGIGPARAENILEKFNLTLEPKKPDTYLGDCNGIGPKLASVVQEALNLPPGITTRPKVRKARRGCSHLPEAL
;
A
#
# COMPACT_ATOMS: atom_id res chain seq x y z
N MET A 1 -9.41 -28.63 -28.71
CA MET A 1 -9.64 -28.13 -27.34
C MET A 1 -9.51 -29.28 -26.36
N ALA A 2 -8.32 -29.50 -25.81
CA ALA A 2 -8.11 -30.51 -24.76
C ALA A 2 -7.97 -29.80 -23.41
N LEU A 3 -8.94 -30.01 -22.51
CA LEU A 3 -8.89 -29.57 -21.12
C LEU A 3 -7.79 -30.33 -20.38
N ILE A 4 -6.76 -29.62 -19.92
CA ILE A 4 -5.89 -30.12 -18.85
C ILE A 4 -6.50 -29.66 -17.52
N LYS A 5 -7.31 -30.52 -16.90
CA LYS A 5 -7.63 -30.41 -15.48
C LYS A 5 -6.44 -30.91 -14.68
N SER A 6 -5.62 -30.01 -14.15
CA SER A 6 -4.59 -30.38 -13.17
C SER A 6 -5.18 -30.27 -11.76
N LYS A 7 -5.26 -31.43 -11.10
CA LYS A 7 -5.45 -31.56 -9.65
C LYS A 7 -4.20 -31.04 -8.96
N TYR A 8 -4.32 -30.00 -8.15
CA TYR A 8 -3.34 -29.73 -7.09
C TYR A 8 -4.03 -29.77 -5.74
N LYS A 9 -3.99 -30.96 -5.12
CA LYS A 9 -4.13 -31.13 -3.69
C LYS A 9 -2.73 -31.06 -3.09
N GLY A 10 -2.54 -30.10 -2.19
CA GLY A 10 -1.54 -30.04 -1.13
C GLY A 10 -0.17 -30.66 -1.40
N GLU A 11 0.81 -29.81 -1.71
CA GLU A 11 2.18 -29.94 -1.22
C GLU A 11 2.83 -28.56 -1.26
N GLY A 12 3.37 -28.12 -0.12
CA GLY A 12 4.10 -26.87 0.01
C GLY A 12 5.39 -26.95 -0.80
N LEU A 13 5.36 -26.38 -2.00
CA LEU A 13 6.53 -26.11 -2.82
C LEU A 13 6.50 -24.64 -3.17
N ASN A 14 7.61 -23.94 -2.89
CA ASN A 14 7.96 -22.64 -3.46
C ASN A 14 8.05 -22.76 -4.99
N ALA A 15 6.91 -22.99 -5.65
CA ALA A 15 6.80 -22.80 -7.09
C ALA A 15 7.07 -21.32 -7.32
N LYS A 16 8.15 -21.01 -8.05
CA LYS A 16 8.32 -19.66 -8.57
C LYS A 16 7.01 -19.27 -9.24
N PRO A 17 6.38 -18.15 -8.85
CA PRO A 17 5.15 -17.73 -9.50
C PRO A 17 5.42 -17.66 -11.00
N PHE A 18 4.49 -18.15 -11.81
CA PHE A 18 4.60 -18.03 -13.27
C PHE A 18 4.85 -16.56 -13.63
N PRO A 19 5.85 -16.27 -14.48
CA PRO A 19 6.15 -14.90 -14.84
C PRO A 19 4.97 -14.26 -15.55
N ILE A 20 4.81 -12.95 -15.38
CA ILE A 20 3.81 -12.18 -16.12
C ILE A 20 4.28 -12.07 -17.57
N LEU A 21 3.47 -12.56 -18.50
CA LEU A 21 3.77 -12.49 -19.93
C LEU A 21 3.40 -11.10 -20.46
N ALA A 22 4.33 -10.45 -21.16
CA ALA A 22 4.10 -9.16 -21.81
C ALA A 22 4.18 -9.29 -23.34
N SER A 23 3.05 -9.17 -24.03
CA SER A 23 2.98 -9.12 -25.50
C SER A 23 2.86 -7.67 -25.98
N ILE A 24 3.50 -7.35 -27.11
CA ILE A 24 3.52 -5.99 -27.68
C ILE A 24 2.82 -6.03 -29.04
N ASP A 25 2.03 -5.00 -29.34
CA ASP A 25 1.44 -4.81 -30.67
C ASP A 25 2.51 -4.67 -31.77
N ALA A 26 2.20 -5.12 -32.97
CA ALA A 26 3.09 -5.04 -34.13
C ALA A 26 3.47 -3.60 -34.50
N ASN A 27 2.57 -2.62 -34.34
CA ASN A 27 2.87 -1.21 -34.60
C ASN A 27 3.70 -0.62 -33.46
N GLU A 28 3.34 -0.92 -32.22
CA GLU A 28 4.10 -0.45 -31.05
C GLU A 28 5.53 -1.01 -31.05
N ALA A 29 5.72 -2.28 -31.42
CA ALA A 29 7.03 -2.93 -31.47
C ALA A 29 8.03 -2.23 -32.41
N ARG A 30 7.55 -1.41 -33.36
CA ARG A 30 8.36 -0.61 -34.29
C ARG A 30 8.70 0.78 -33.74
N ARG A 31 8.05 1.24 -32.68
CA ARG A 31 8.31 2.54 -32.05
C ARG A 31 9.65 2.49 -31.30
N LEU A 32 10.35 3.62 -31.26
CA LEU A 32 11.62 3.75 -30.52
C LEU A 32 11.46 3.42 -29.02
N ARG A 33 10.28 3.72 -28.46
CA ARG A 33 9.97 3.51 -27.04
C ARG A 33 9.87 2.02 -26.67
N ALA A 34 9.49 1.15 -27.61
CA ALA A 34 9.44 -0.30 -27.38
C ALA A 34 10.81 -0.88 -27.01
N GLY A 35 11.91 -0.35 -27.54
CA GLY A 35 13.26 -0.78 -27.15
C GLY A 35 13.58 -0.52 -25.67
N ARG A 36 13.06 0.57 -25.09
CA ARG A 36 13.20 0.87 -23.66
C ARG A 36 12.33 -0.04 -22.81
N PHE A 37 11.12 -0.35 -23.28
CA PHE A 37 10.24 -1.30 -22.61
C PHE A 37 10.86 -2.71 -22.55
N LYS A 38 11.38 -3.22 -23.67
CA LYS A 38 12.04 -4.55 -23.73
C LYS A 38 13.19 -4.65 -22.72
N LYS A 39 14.06 -3.63 -22.66
CA LYS A 39 15.15 -3.56 -21.67
C LYS A 39 14.64 -3.56 -20.22
N ALA A 40 13.52 -2.90 -19.95
CA ALA A 40 12.93 -2.89 -18.62
C ALA A 40 12.38 -4.27 -18.23
N ILE A 41 11.75 -4.98 -19.18
CA ILE A 41 11.31 -6.38 -18.97
C ILE A 41 12.51 -7.29 -18.72
N GLU A 42 13.57 -7.19 -19.53
CA GLU A 42 14.79 -8.00 -19.37
C GLU A 42 15.47 -7.80 -18.01
N ALA A 43 15.36 -6.60 -17.44
CA ALA A 43 15.92 -6.27 -16.13
C ALA A 43 15.01 -6.70 -14.96
N ASP A 44 13.75 -7.08 -15.21
CA ASP A 44 12.77 -7.43 -14.18
C ASP A 44 12.56 -8.95 -14.10
N GLY A 45 12.86 -9.53 -12.94
CA GLY A 45 12.75 -10.98 -12.72
C GLY A 45 11.33 -11.53 -12.65
N HIS A 46 10.29 -10.69 -12.72
CA HIS A 46 8.88 -11.09 -12.65
C HIS A 46 8.19 -11.19 -14.01
N PHE A 47 8.82 -10.66 -15.07
CA PHE A 47 8.20 -10.56 -16.38
C PHE A 47 8.94 -11.41 -17.43
N LEU A 48 8.19 -11.85 -18.44
CA LEU A 48 8.72 -12.48 -19.64
C LEU A 48 8.20 -11.73 -20.86
N LEU A 49 9.11 -11.37 -21.77
CA LEU A 49 8.70 -10.81 -23.06
C LEU A 49 8.09 -11.91 -23.93
N GLY A 50 6.82 -11.72 -24.28
CA GLY A 50 6.07 -12.57 -25.20
C GLY A 50 6.39 -12.29 -26.66
N LYS A 51 5.57 -12.86 -27.55
CA LYS A 51 5.67 -12.61 -28.99
C LYS A 51 5.05 -11.25 -29.32
N VAL A 52 5.47 -10.70 -30.45
CA VAL A 52 4.75 -9.58 -31.07
C VAL A 52 3.44 -10.12 -31.64
N GLU A 53 2.35 -9.43 -31.34
CA GLU A 53 0.99 -9.81 -31.70
C GLU A 53 0.27 -8.66 -32.41
N ASN A 54 -0.88 -8.92 -33.02
CA ASN A 54 -1.77 -7.87 -33.52
C ASN A 54 -2.81 -7.59 -32.42
N LEU A 55 -2.61 -6.53 -31.66
CA LEU A 55 -3.43 -6.17 -30.52
C LEU A 55 -4.26 -4.91 -30.85
N SER A 56 -5.37 -4.71 -30.14
CA SER A 56 -6.16 -3.48 -30.23
C SER A 56 -5.57 -2.31 -29.42
N HIS A 57 -4.48 -2.56 -28.71
CA HIS A 57 -3.83 -1.72 -27.72
C HIS A 57 -2.34 -2.04 -27.75
N ASP A 58 -1.50 -1.16 -27.21
CA ASP A 58 -0.05 -1.26 -27.40
C ASP A 58 0.61 -2.46 -26.69
N ILE A 59 0.18 -2.80 -25.47
CA ILE A 59 0.79 -3.88 -24.67
C ILE A 59 -0.26 -4.68 -23.92
N ARG A 60 -0.17 -6.01 -23.96
CA ARG A 60 -0.94 -6.92 -23.12
C ARG A 60 -0.06 -7.56 -22.06
N PHE A 61 -0.51 -7.51 -20.80
CA PHE A 61 0.06 -8.31 -19.71
C PHE A 61 -0.89 -9.45 -19.35
N GLN A 62 -0.36 -10.66 -19.18
CA GLN A 62 -1.13 -11.84 -18.80
C GLN A 62 -0.48 -12.59 -17.65
N TRP A 63 -1.30 -12.96 -16.67
CA TRP A 63 -0.88 -13.76 -15.54
C TRP A 63 -2.02 -14.68 -15.12
N ASN A 64 -1.81 -16.00 -15.25
CA ASN A 64 -2.87 -17.01 -15.11
C ASN A 64 -4.06 -16.71 -16.03
N ASP A 65 -5.26 -16.51 -15.47
CA ASP A 65 -6.51 -16.17 -16.15
C ASP A 65 -6.76 -14.65 -16.20
N GLN A 66 -5.85 -13.84 -15.68
CA GLN A 66 -5.98 -12.39 -15.65
C GLN A 66 -5.24 -11.74 -16.82
N THR A 67 -5.89 -10.75 -17.42
CA THR A 67 -5.33 -9.92 -18.49
C THR A 67 -5.40 -8.46 -18.09
N LEU A 68 -4.38 -7.69 -18.45
CA LEU A 68 -4.36 -6.25 -18.34
C LEU A 68 -3.82 -5.65 -19.64
N ASN A 69 -4.66 -4.89 -20.32
CA ASN A 69 -4.32 -4.19 -21.55
C ASN A 69 -3.83 -2.78 -21.24
N VAL A 70 -2.85 -2.32 -22.00
CA VAL A 70 -2.20 -1.02 -21.82
C VAL A 70 -2.12 -0.29 -23.16
N GLU A 71 -2.59 0.95 -23.16
CA GLU A 71 -2.38 1.92 -24.24
C GLU A 71 -1.24 2.88 -23.84
N LEU A 72 -0.19 2.99 -24.65
CA LEU A 72 0.97 3.84 -24.40
C LEU A 72 0.87 5.14 -25.19
N LYS A 73 0.99 6.26 -24.47
CA LYS A 73 1.05 7.59 -25.06
C LYS A 73 2.33 8.30 -24.63
N ASP A 74 2.88 9.12 -25.51
CA ASP A 74 4.07 9.89 -25.20
C ASP A 74 4.05 11.28 -25.84
N PHE A 75 5.20 11.94 -25.77
CA PHE A 75 5.44 13.27 -26.29
C PHE A 75 6.51 13.25 -27.40
N THR A 76 6.74 12.09 -28.02
CA THR A 76 7.76 11.93 -29.06
C THR A 76 7.18 12.30 -30.43
N GLY A 77 7.59 13.46 -30.93
CA GLY A 77 7.21 14.00 -32.23
C GLY A 77 7.60 15.47 -32.31
N ASP A 78 8.18 15.90 -33.44
CA ASP A 78 8.78 17.23 -33.57
C ASP A 78 7.77 18.38 -33.36
N CYS A 79 6.46 18.12 -33.48
CA CYS A 79 5.41 19.13 -33.33
C CYS A 79 4.09 18.65 -32.69
N GLN A 80 3.87 17.35 -32.43
CA GLN A 80 2.60 16.85 -31.86
C GLN A 80 2.84 15.76 -30.82
N SER A 81 2.36 16.00 -29.60
CA SER A 81 2.26 14.96 -28.57
C SER A 81 1.22 13.93 -29.00
N ASP A 82 1.60 12.65 -28.98
CA ASP A 82 0.68 11.54 -29.26
C ASP A 82 -0.50 11.58 -28.26
N TYR A 83 -0.22 11.83 -26.98
CA TYR A 83 -1.25 11.95 -25.96
C TYR A 83 -2.23 13.10 -26.23
N VAL A 84 -1.73 14.33 -26.22
CA VAL A 84 -2.57 15.54 -26.30
C VAL A 84 -3.28 15.64 -27.65
N ALA A 85 -2.59 15.32 -28.75
CA ALA A 85 -3.21 15.34 -30.07
C ALA A 85 -4.31 14.29 -30.23
N SER A 86 -4.18 13.12 -29.60
CA SER A 86 -5.20 12.06 -29.68
C SER A 86 -6.52 12.39 -28.96
N ILE A 87 -6.49 13.37 -28.04
CA ILE A 87 -7.66 13.89 -27.31
C ILE A 87 -8.27 15.09 -28.02
N ILE A 88 -7.43 16.06 -28.42
CA ILE A 88 -7.89 17.37 -28.90
C ILE A 88 -8.25 17.35 -30.39
N ASN A 89 -7.69 16.43 -31.17
CA ASN A 89 -8.02 16.36 -32.59
C ASN A 89 -9.47 15.91 -32.79
N PRO A 90 -10.18 16.46 -33.79
CA PRO A 90 -11.58 16.12 -34.08
C PRO A 90 -11.84 14.63 -34.33
N GLU A 91 -10.81 13.88 -34.74
CA GLU A 91 -10.91 12.44 -34.99
C GLU A 91 -11.14 11.61 -33.73
N GLY A 92 -10.93 12.17 -32.52
CA GLY A 92 -11.19 11.46 -31.27
C GLY A 92 -10.44 10.12 -31.14
N ARG A 93 -9.19 10.06 -31.63
CA ARG A 93 -8.46 8.78 -31.75
C ARG A 93 -8.39 8.02 -30.42
N LEU A 94 -8.07 8.71 -29.32
CA LEU A 94 -7.98 8.05 -28.01
C LEU A 94 -9.35 7.62 -27.47
N TYR A 95 -10.41 8.36 -27.79
CA TYR A 95 -11.77 7.95 -27.47
C TYR A 95 -12.13 6.62 -28.14
N HIS A 96 -11.82 6.44 -29.42
CA HIS A 96 -12.07 5.18 -30.12
C HIS A 96 -11.23 4.01 -29.59
N GLN A 97 -9.97 4.27 -29.20
CA GLN A 97 -9.13 3.26 -28.55
C GLN A 97 -9.73 2.81 -27.21
N VAL A 98 -10.21 3.76 -26.40
CA VAL A 98 -10.90 3.48 -25.14
C VAL A 98 -12.17 2.67 -25.37
N LEU A 99 -13.01 3.05 -26.34
CA LEU A 99 -14.21 2.29 -26.67
C LEU A 99 -13.89 0.84 -27.07
N THR A 100 -12.93 0.66 -27.98
CA THR A 100 -12.51 -0.66 -28.44
C THR A 100 -11.99 -1.52 -27.28
N GLY A 101 -11.19 -0.92 -26.38
CA GLY A 101 -10.72 -1.63 -25.19
C GLY A 101 -11.84 -2.05 -24.25
N ARG A 102 -12.89 -1.22 -24.10
CA ARG A 102 -14.07 -1.57 -23.29
C ARG A 102 -14.88 -2.72 -23.88
N GLU A 103 -14.98 -2.80 -25.20
CA GLU A 103 -15.71 -3.89 -25.88
C GLU A 103 -15.05 -5.26 -25.66
N ILE A 104 -13.73 -5.29 -25.45
CA ILE A 104 -12.97 -6.51 -25.16
C ILE A 104 -13.25 -7.04 -23.74
N GLN A 105 -13.83 -6.21 -22.85
CA GLN A 105 -14.15 -6.50 -21.44
C GLN A 105 -12.95 -6.83 -20.54
N ASP A 106 -11.74 -6.90 -21.07
CA ASP A 106 -10.51 -6.92 -20.27
C ASP A 106 -10.20 -5.53 -19.68
N PRO A 107 -9.60 -5.45 -18.49
CA PRO A 107 -9.10 -4.20 -17.92
C PRO A 107 -8.16 -3.46 -18.88
N LEU A 108 -8.41 -2.15 -19.06
CA LEU A 108 -7.56 -1.24 -19.85
C LEU A 108 -6.99 -0.13 -18.96
N ILE A 109 -5.71 0.19 -19.17
CA ILE A 109 -5.03 1.34 -18.57
C ILE A 109 -4.37 2.17 -19.67
N ILE A 110 -4.43 3.50 -19.55
CA ILE A 110 -3.67 4.41 -20.39
C ILE A 110 -2.43 4.84 -19.63
N ILE A 111 -1.26 4.71 -20.24
CA ILE A 111 0.01 5.13 -19.65
C ILE A 111 0.62 6.22 -20.51
N VAL A 112 0.82 7.37 -19.89
CA VAL A 112 1.42 8.55 -20.50
C VAL A 112 2.87 8.65 -20.04
N LEU A 113 3.81 8.54 -20.96
CA LEU A 113 5.26 8.61 -20.72
C LEU A 113 5.72 10.08 -20.53
N GLY A 114 5.20 10.72 -19.50
CA GLY A 114 5.54 12.08 -19.08
C GLY A 114 4.68 12.52 -17.89
N GLY A 115 4.80 13.78 -17.48
CA GLY A 115 4.06 14.37 -16.38
C GLY A 115 3.31 15.64 -16.78
N ASP A 116 2.84 16.39 -15.79
CA ASP A 116 1.99 17.56 -16.00
C ASP A 116 2.69 18.66 -16.79
N THR A 117 4.00 18.84 -16.58
CA THR A 117 4.81 19.80 -17.34
C THR A 117 4.86 19.46 -18.83
N GLU A 118 5.01 18.19 -19.18
CA GLU A 118 5.02 17.74 -20.58
C GLU A 118 3.64 17.89 -21.23
N VAL A 119 2.57 17.60 -20.50
CA VAL A 119 1.18 17.82 -20.95
C VAL A 119 0.93 19.30 -21.21
N ALA A 120 1.24 20.18 -20.23
CA ALA A 120 1.07 21.62 -20.38
C ALA A 120 1.90 22.18 -21.54
N SER A 121 3.16 21.74 -21.67
CA SER A 121 4.03 22.13 -22.79
C SER A 121 3.47 21.68 -24.13
N ALA A 122 2.93 20.46 -24.21
CA ALA A 122 2.33 19.92 -25.42
C ALA A 122 1.03 20.64 -25.82
N ILE A 123 0.20 21.02 -24.86
CA ILE A 123 -0.99 21.85 -25.09
C ILE A 123 -0.56 23.20 -25.67
N ALA A 124 0.37 23.89 -25.01
CA ALA A 124 0.87 25.18 -25.47
C ALA A 124 1.45 25.09 -26.90
N LYS A 125 2.30 24.09 -27.16
CA LYS A 125 2.86 23.84 -28.51
C LYS A 125 1.76 23.59 -29.53
N THR A 126 0.73 22.82 -29.19
CA THR A 126 -0.41 22.55 -30.08
C THR A 126 -1.14 23.84 -30.41
N VAL A 127 -1.42 24.70 -29.43
CA VAL A 127 -2.09 26.00 -29.61
C VAL A 127 -1.26 26.92 -30.50
N PHE A 128 0.04 27.09 -30.20
CA PHE A 128 0.92 27.95 -30.99
C PHE A 128 1.14 27.43 -32.42
N SER A 129 1.24 26.10 -32.60
CA SER A 129 1.36 25.50 -33.94
C SER A 129 0.11 25.72 -34.81
N ARG A 130 -1.05 25.98 -34.18
CA ARG A 130 -2.30 26.34 -34.85
C ARG A 130 -2.41 27.86 -35.12
N GLY A 131 -1.39 28.65 -34.80
CA GLY A 131 -1.32 30.08 -35.09
C GLY A 131 -2.08 30.99 -34.14
N PHE A 132 -2.55 30.47 -32.99
CA PHE A 132 -3.17 31.32 -31.97
C PHE A 132 -2.12 32.15 -31.23
N LEU A 133 -2.40 33.43 -30.99
CA LEU A 133 -1.51 34.38 -30.30
C LEU A 133 -2.30 35.26 -29.30
N GLY A 134 -1.60 35.81 -28.30
CA GLY A 134 -2.17 36.70 -27.28
C GLY A 134 -3.31 36.05 -26.49
N GLN A 135 -4.33 36.83 -26.14
CA GLN A 135 -5.50 36.35 -25.38
C GLN A 135 -6.14 35.10 -25.99
N LYS A 136 -6.23 35.02 -27.32
CA LYS A 136 -6.80 33.85 -28.01
C LYS A 136 -5.98 32.58 -27.76
N ALA A 137 -4.67 32.69 -27.60
CA ALA A 137 -3.83 31.55 -27.25
C ALA A 137 -4.11 31.12 -25.79
N GLU A 138 -4.21 32.07 -24.88
CA GLU A 138 -4.51 31.79 -23.46
C GLU A 138 -5.87 31.08 -23.31
N ASP A 139 -6.90 31.59 -23.99
CA ASP A 139 -8.25 31.00 -23.96
C ASP A 139 -8.23 29.56 -24.51
N ARG A 140 -7.48 29.30 -25.59
CA ARG A 140 -7.34 27.96 -26.17
C ARG A 140 -6.51 27.02 -25.31
N ILE A 141 -5.50 27.52 -24.60
CA ILE A 141 -4.73 26.71 -23.64
C ILE A 141 -5.65 26.27 -22.50
N ILE A 142 -6.48 27.16 -21.96
CA ILE A 142 -7.45 26.83 -20.91
C ILE A 142 -8.44 25.78 -21.41
N GLU A 143 -9.02 25.98 -22.59
CA GLU A 143 -9.97 25.04 -23.19
C GLU A 143 -9.36 23.64 -23.37
N TYR A 144 -8.16 23.55 -23.96
CA TYR A 144 -7.49 22.27 -24.20
C TYR A 144 -7.03 21.60 -22.91
N THR A 145 -6.69 22.37 -21.88
CA THR A 145 -6.42 21.85 -20.54
C THR A 145 -7.68 21.20 -19.96
N HIS A 146 -8.81 21.90 -19.98
CA HIS A 146 -10.10 21.35 -19.55
C HIS A 146 -10.52 20.12 -20.35
N MET A 147 -10.24 20.07 -21.66
CA MET A 147 -10.53 18.88 -22.47
C MET A 147 -9.75 17.66 -22.00
N VAL A 148 -8.44 17.81 -21.73
CA VAL A 148 -7.60 16.70 -21.24
C VAL A 148 -8.05 16.27 -19.85
N GLU A 149 -8.29 17.20 -18.94
CA GLU A 149 -8.77 16.90 -17.59
C GLU A 149 -10.14 16.23 -17.59
N SER A 150 -11.07 16.71 -18.41
CA SER A 150 -12.39 16.11 -18.57
C SER A 150 -12.30 14.70 -19.17
N PHE A 151 -11.40 14.49 -20.13
CA PHE A 151 -11.14 13.17 -20.69
C PHE A 151 -10.63 12.19 -19.62
N GLU A 152 -9.65 12.59 -18.81
CA GLU A 152 -9.10 11.76 -17.73
C GLU A 152 -10.16 11.46 -16.65
N ALA A 153 -10.94 12.46 -16.22
CA ALA A 153 -12.03 12.27 -15.26
C ALA A 153 -13.10 11.30 -15.79
N ASN A 154 -13.43 11.38 -17.08
CA ASN A 154 -14.36 10.43 -17.71
C ASN A 154 -13.78 9.01 -17.78
N CYS A 155 -12.47 8.87 -18.02
CA CYS A 155 -11.79 7.57 -17.96
C CYS A 155 -11.89 6.97 -16.56
N GLU A 156 -11.65 7.75 -15.51
CA GLU A 156 -11.81 7.31 -14.12
C GLU A 156 -13.24 6.87 -13.82
N GLY A 157 -14.25 7.64 -14.27
CA GLY A 157 -15.66 7.27 -14.17
C GLY A 157 -16.01 5.97 -14.92
N CYS A 158 -15.23 5.61 -15.94
CA CYS A 158 -15.34 4.34 -16.67
C CYS A 158 -14.44 3.22 -16.12
N ASN A 159 -13.81 3.42 -14.95
CA ASN A 159 -12.83 2.50 -14.36
C ASN A 159 -11.60 2.23 -15.26
N ILE A 160 -11.20 3.21 -16.06
CA ILE A 160 -9.99 3.21 -16.87
C ILE A 160 -9.00 4.15 -16.23
N ARG A 161 -7.88 3.61 -15.75
CA ARG A 161 -6.87 4.41 -15.08
C ARG A 161 -5.99 5.10 -16.11
N VAL A 162 -5.68 6.37 -15.87
CA VAL A 162 -4.68 7.13 -16.63
C VAL A 162 -3.48 7.38 -15.75
N TRP A 163 -2.30 6.90 -16.15
CA TRP A 163 -1.07 7.07 -15.40
C TRP A 163 -0.08 7.94 -16.14
N ARG A 164 0.16 9.14 -15.59
CA ARG A 164 1.27 10.00 -16.00
C ARG A 164 2.56 9.55 -15.30
N LEU A 165 3.47 8.95 -16.05
CA LEU A 165 4.72 8.39 -15.57
C LEU A 165 5.91 9.11 -16.23
N LYS A 166 6.47 10.10 -15.52
CA LYS A 166 7.68 10.83 -15.97
C LYS A 166 8.97 10.12 -15.58
N GLU A 167 9.16 9.93 -14.28
CA GLU A 167 10.37 9.34 -13.72
C GLU A 167 10.28 7.82 -13.73
N ASN A 168 11.31 7.16 -14.26
CA ASN A 168 11.39 5.71 -14.42
C ASN A 168 10.06 5.07 -14.90
N PRO A 169 9.56 5.47 -16.09
CA PRO A 169 8.20 5.14 -16.49
C PRO A 169 7.96 3.63 -16.56
N TYR A 170 8.88 2.89 -17.18
CA TYR A 170 8.74 1.46 -17.37
C TYR A 170 8.88 0.68 -16.06
N GLY A 171 9.83 1.02 -15.18
CA GLY A 171 9.94 0.37 -13.88
C GLY A 171 8.70 0.58 -13.00
N ARG A 172 8.14 1.80 -13.00
CA ARG A 172 6.89 2.10 -12.29
C ARG A 172 5.68 1.40 -12.91
N MET A 173 5.61 1.33 -14.24
CA MET A 173 4.58 0.58 -14.95
C MET A 173 4.61 -0.89 -14.56
N LEU A 174 5.76 -1.56 -14.69
CA LEU A 174 5.92 -2.98 -14.36
C LEU A 174 5.57 -3.26 -12.91
N LEU A 175 6.04 -2.44 -11.96
CA LEU A 175 5.67 -2.59 -10.55
C LEU A 175 4.16 -2.50 -10.34
N ARG A 176 3.48 -1.52 -10.96
CA ARG A 176 2.03 -1.36 -10.81
C ARG A 176 1.25 -2.48 -11.47
N VAL A 177 1.62 -2.88 -12.69
CA VAL A 177 1.03 -4.02 -13.40
C VAL A 177 1.12 -5.28 -12.54
N ARG A 178 2.30 -5.54 -11.99
CA ARG A 178 2.52 -6.67 -11.08
C ARG A 178 1.58 -6.63 -9.88
N LYS A 179 1.45 -5.48 -9.20
CA LYS A 179 0.55 -5.35 -8.04
C LYS A 179 -0.93 -5.43 -8.39
N ILE A 180 -1.30 -5.12 -9.64
CA ILE A 180 -2.67 -5.32 -10.11
C ILE A 180 -2.95 -6.82 -10.34
N LEU A 181 -2.03 -7.52 -11.01
CA LEU A 181 -2.24 -8.92 -11.39
C LEU A 181 -1.99 -9.88 -10.22
N GLU A 182 -0.85 -9.75 -9.53
CA GLU A 182 -0.49 -10.62 -8.39
C GLU A 182 -1.20 -10.25 -7.09
N GLY A 183 -1.80 -9.05 -7.03
CA GLY A 183 -2.31 -8.45 -5.82
C GLY A 183 -1.26 -7.61 -5.07
N GLY A 184 -1.75 -6.54 -4.43
CA GLY A 184 -0.96 -5.71 -3.54
C GLY A 184 -1.08 -6.16 -2.09
N ASP A 185 0.06 -6.29 -1.39
CA ASP A 185 0.09 -6.46 0.06
C ASP A 185 0.55 -5.16 0.70
N LEU A 186 -0.30 -4.55 1.51
CA LEU A 186 0.00 -3.33 2.26
C LEU A 186 0.55 -3.63 3.67
N SER A 187 0.59 -4.89 4.09
CA SER A 187 1.06 -5.29 5.43
C SER A 187 2.51 -4.89 5.68
N CYS A 188 3.33 -4.80 4.62
CA CYS A 188 4.72 -4.36 4.71
C CYS A 188 4.87 -2.87 5.09
N PHE A 189 3.82 -2.07 4.95
CA PHE A 189 3.79 -0.66 5.37
C PHE A 189 3.12 -0.47 6.74
N ARG A 190 2.75 -1.57 7.41
CA ARG A 190 2.21 -1.49 8.77
C ARG A 190 3.22 -0.75 9.65
N PRO A 191 2.81 0.33 10.36
CA PRO A 191 3.70 1.01 11.25
C PRO A 191 4.23 0.01 12.28
N SER A 192 5.53 0.11 12.58
CA SER A 192 6.06 -0.55 13.76
C SER A 192 5.28 -0.02 14.98
N PRO A 193 4.81 -0.90 15.87
CA PRO A 193 4.22 -0.44 17.12
C PRO A 193 5.28 0.36 17.89
N ALA A 194 4.80 1.28 18.73
CA ALA A 194 5.68 2.10 19.54
C ALA A 194 6.55 1.22 20.45
N ASP A 195 7.69 1.76 20.89
CA ASP A 195 8.59 1.04 21.80
C ASP A 195 7.80 0.53 23.01
N SER A 196 7.98 -0.74 23.34
CA SER A 196 7.30 -1.43 24.45
C SER A 196 5.78 -1.64 24.31
N GLU A 197 5.11 -1.10 23.29
CA GLU A 197 3.66 -1.29 23.09
C GLU A 197 3.30 -2.77 22.92
N ARG A 198 4.11 -3.53 22.16
CA ARG A 198 3.91 -4.99 22.01
C ARG A 198 3.96 -5.73 23.34
N ILE A 199 4.83 -5.27 24.24
CA ILE A 199 5.04 -5.87 25.54
C ILE A 199 3.83 -5.57 26.44
N PHE A 200 3.32 -4.33 26.42
CA PHE A 200 2.14 -3.94 27.20
C PHE A 200 0.88 -4.66 26.73
N VAL A 201 0.67 -4.73 25.41
CA VAL A 201 -0.45 -5.47 24.81
C VAL A 201 -0.31 -6.97 25.09
N GLY A 202 0.89 -7.53 24.98
CA GLY A 202 1.15 -8.94 25.29
C GLY A 202 0.81 -9.29 26.74
N LEU A 203 1.27 -8.48 27.71
CA LEU A 203 0.95 -8.68 29.13
C LEU A 203 -0.55 -8.49 29.41
N SER A 204 -1.17 -7.49 28.77
CA SER A 204 -2.62 -7.26 28.87
C SER A 204 -3.44 -8.46 28.37
N LEU A 205 -3.01 -9.09 27.26
CA LEU A 205 -3.66 -10.29 26.72
C LEU A 205 -3.45 -11.53 27.59
N LEU A 206 -2.24 -11.69 28.16
CA LEU A 206 -1.93 -12.82 29.04
C LEU A 206 -2.72 -12.77 30.35
N ILE A 207 -2.93 -11.58 30.92
CA ILE A 207 -3.70 -11.42 32.16
C ILE A 207 -5.22 -11.40 31.90
N GLY A 208 -5.65 -10.66 30.87
CA GLY A 208 -7.07 -10.46 30.57
C GLY A 208 -7.80 -9.61 31.63
N ASN A 209 -9.12 -9.83 31.76
CA ASN A 209 -10.03 -9.34 32.82
C ASN A 209 -9.63 -8.02 33.52
N GLY A 210 -9.81 -6.91 32.81
CA GLY A 210 -9.65 -5.57 33.39
C GLY A 210 -8.22 -5.05 33.45
N ILE A 211 -7.23 -5.76 32.89
CA ILE A 211 -5.87 -5.25 32.68
C ILE A 211 -5.70 -4.90 31.21
N GLY A 212 -5.88 -3.62 30.88
CA GLY A 212 -5.59 -3.06 29.55
C GLY A 212 -4.12 -2.62 29.40
N PRO A 213 -3.70 -2.16 28.20
CA PRO A 213 -2.32 -1.77 27.92
C PRO A 213 -1.75 -0.73 28.90
N ALA A 214 -2.52 0.30 29.28
CA ALA A 214 -2.07 1.31 30.24
C ALA A 214 -1.81 0.76 31.64
N ARG A 215 -2.54 -0.28 32.06
CA ARG A 215 -2.32 -0.95 33.36
C ARG A 215 -1.14 -1.93 33.28
N ALA A 216 -0.97 -2.59 32.13
CA ALA A 216 0.18 -3.42 31.86
C ALA A 216 1.49 -2.60 31.83
N GLU A 217 1.45 -1.39 31.27
CA GLU A 217 2.54 -0.42 31.33
C GLU A 217 2.91 -0.08 32.78
N ASN A 218 1.94 0.32 33.61
CA ASN A 218 2.18 0.63 35.03
C ASN A 218 2.78 -0.56 35.83
N ILE A 219 2.42 -1.79 35.47
CA ILE A 219 3.04 -2.99 36.05
C ILE A 219 4.49 -3.09 35.58
N LEU A 220 4.74 -2.96 34.29
CA LEU A 220 6.06 -3.13 33.69
C LEU A 220 7.02 -1.96 33.95
N GLU A 221 6.54 -0.82 34.43
CA GLU A 221 7.38 0.21 35.03
C GLU A 221 8.11 -0.34 36.26
N LYS A 222 7.40 -1.09 37.10
CA LYS A 222 7.86 -1.59 38.40
C LYS A 222 8.38 -3.03 38.39
N PHE A 223 7.98 -3.80 37.39
CA PHE A 223 8.28 -5.22 37.24
C PHE A 223 8.92 -5.49 35.88
N ASN A 224 9.76 -6.52 35.79
CA ASN A 224 10.25 -7.05 34.51
C ASN A 224 9.14 -7.82 33.80
N LEU A 225 9.38 -8.24 32.55
CA LEU A 225 8.42 -9.04 31.77
C LEU A 225 8.05 -10.36 32.47
N THR A 226 8.99 -10.94 33.22
CA THR A 226 8.80 -12.14 34.06
C THR A 226 8.02 -11.86 35.34
N LEU A 227 7.55 -10.62 35.54
CA LEU A 227 6.93 -10.12 36.76
C LEU A 227 7.79 -10.25 38.01
N GLU A 228 9.11 -10.28 37.84
CA GLU A 228 10.06 -10.04 38.91
C GLU A 228 10.11 -8.55 39.23
N PRO A 229 10.01 -8.14 40.51
CA PRO A 229 10.14 -6.75 40.89
C PRO A 229 11.52 -6.19 40.50
N LYS A 230 11.56 -5.02 39.86
CA LYS A 230 12.82 -4.32 39.55
C LYS A 230 13.53 -3.80 40.80
N LYS A 231 12.77 -3.59 41.88
CA LYS A 231 13.27 -3.14 43.19
C LYS A 231 12.75 -4.07 44.28
N PRO A 232 13.55 -4.31 45.34
CA PRO A 232 13.06 -5.05 46.51
C PRO A 232 11.85 -4.33 47.15
N ASP A 233 10.97 -5.08 47.79
CA ASP A 233 9.78 -4.57 48.50
C ASP A 233 8.75 -3.83 47.62
N THR A 234 8.57 -4.30 46.37
CA THR A 234 7.56 -3.80 45.43
C THR A 234 6.48 -4.85 45.21
N TYR A 235 5.20 -4.45 45.32
CA TYR A 235 4.03 -5.32 45.19
C TYR A 235 3.13 -4.86 44.04
N LEU A 236 2.33 -5.77 43.50
CA LEU A 236 1.38 -5.45 42.42
C LEU A 236 0.39 -4.36 42.83
N GLY A 237 -0.06 -4.37 44.08
CA GLY A 237 -0.93 -3.33 44.65
C GLY A 237 -0.29 -1.95 44.72
N ASP A 238 1.03 -1.82 44.52
CA ASP A 238 1.70 -0.51 44.44
C ASP A 238 1.62 0.08 43.02
N CYS A 239 1.21 -0.69 42.01
CA CYS A 239 1.11 -0.23 40.63
C CYS A 239 -0.12 0.68 40.45
N ASN A 240 0.03 1.77 39.71
CA ASN A 240 -1.07 2.72 39.53
C ASN A 240 -2.26 2.04 38.82
N GLY A 241 -3.47 2.20 39.38
CA GLY A 241 -4.68 1.54 38.88
C GLY A 241 -4.82 0.05 39.21
N ILE A 242 -3.91 -0.54 40.00
CA ILE A 242 -3.97 -1.93 40.46
C ILE A 242 -4.31 -1.97 41.96
N GLY A 243 -5.59 -2.16 42.28
CA GLY A 243 -6.03 -2.41 43.66
C GLY A 243 -5.89 -3.88 44.08
N PRO A 244 -6.16 -4.23 45.35
CA PRO A 244 -6.02 -5.60 45.86
C PRO A 244 -6.79 -6.67 45.06
N LYS A 245 -7.99 -6.31 44.57
CA LYS A 245 -8.80 -7.18 43.72
C LYS A 245 -8.13 -7.48 42.37
N LEU A 246 -7.59 -6.45 41.72
CA LEU A 246 -6.89 -6.60 40.45
C LEU A 246 -5.53 -7.30 40.63
N ALA A 247 -4.83 -7.03 41.73
CA ALA A 247 -3.59 -7.74 42.06
C ALA A 247 -3.83 -9.26 42.21
N SER A 248 -4.94 -9.66 42.82
CA SER A 248 -5.35 -11.07 42.90
C SER A 248 -5.65 -11.67 41.53
N VAL A 249 -6.30 -10.91 40.63
CA VAL A 249 -6.58 -11.35 39.25
C VAL A 249 -5.27 -11.56 38.47
N VAL A 250 -4.33 -10.63 38.57
CA VAL A 250 -3.00 -10.75 37.94
C VAL A 250 -2.26 -11.97 38.50
N GLN A 251 -2.31 -12.18 39.81
CA GLN A 251 -1.68 -13.32 40.47
C GLN A 251 -2.25 -14.64 39.98
N GLU A 252 -3.57 -14.76 39.91
CA GLU A 252 -4.27 -15.97 39.48
C GLU A 252 -4.03 -16.26 38.00
N ALA A 253 -4.16 -15.24 37.13
CA ALA A 253 -3.99 -15.38 35.69
C ALA A 253 -2.58 -15.87 35.30
N LEU A 254 -1.57 -15.50 36.08
CA LEU A 254 -0.16 -15.81 35.80
C LEU A 254 0.47 -16.78 36.80
N ASN A 255 -0.33 -17.37 37.69
CA ASN A 255 0.10 -18.31 38.72
C ASN A 255 1.28 -17.82 39.58
N LEU A 256 1.23 -16.55 40.02
CA LEU A 256 2.29 -15.91 40.79
C LEU A 256 2.24 -16.28 42.28
N PRO A 257 3.39 -16.29 42.99
CA PRO A 257 3.42 -16.56 44.42
C PRO A 257 2.67 -15.49 45.24
N PRO A 258 2.00 -15.88 46.35
CA PRO A 258 1.13 -14.99 47.14
C PRO A 258 1.84 -13.81 47.81
N GLY A 259 3.16 -13.84 47.91
CA GLY A 259 3.95 -12.74 48.48
C GLY A 259 4.06 -11.48 47.61
N ILE A 260 3.61 -11.52 46.34
CA ILE A 260 3.81 -10.43 45.37
C ILE A 260 2.62 -9.46 45.29
N THR A 261 1.44 -9.82 45.81
CA THR A 261 0.20 -9.08 45.54
C THR A 261 0.03 -7.81 46.36
N THR A 262 0.20 -7.90 47.68
CA THR A 262 -0.02 -6.77 48.60
C THR A 262 1.02 -6.74 49.71
N ARG A 263 1.44 -5.53 50.09
CA ARG A 263 2.36 -5.31 51.21
C ARG A 263 1.79 -5.94 52.50
N PRO A 264 2.58 -6.72 53.25
CA PRO A 264 2.15 -7.27 54.53
C PRO A 264 1.73 -6.15 55.50
N LYS A 265 0.57 -6.30 56.16
CA LYS A 265 0.14 -5.33 57.18
C LYS A 265 1.13 -5.36 58.34
N VAL A 266 1.92 -4.29 58.50
CA VAL A 266 2.74 -4.08 59.70
C VAL A 266 1.79 -4.00 60.90
N ARG A 267 1.85 -4.99 61.80
CA ARG A 267 1.11 -4.94 63.07
C ARG A 267 1.63 -3.74 63.87
N LYS A 268 0.83 -2.68 64.00
CA LYS A 268 1.08 -1.61 64.97
C LYS A 268 1.16 -2.24 66.36
N ALA A 269 2.34 -2.22 66.98
CA ALA A 269 2.50 -2.64 68.37
C ALA A 269 1.59 -1.78 69.26
N ARG A 270 0.65 -2.43 69.97
CA ARG A 270 -0.16 -1.78 71.01
C ARG A 270 0.80 -1.32 72.11
N ARG A 271 0.94 0.00 72.30
CA ARG A 271 1.58 0.57 73.51
C ARG A 271 0.73 0.17 74.72
N GLY A 272 1.19 -0.80 75.49
CA GLY A 272 0.66 -1.11 76.81
C GLY A 272 1.15 -0.03 77.79
N CYS A 273 0.23 0.80 78.27
CA CYS A 273 0.48 1.76 79.33
C CYS A 273 0.38 1.01 80.68
N SER A 274 1.51 0.69 81.31
CA SER A 274 1.54 0.17 82.67
C SER A 274 1.52 1.34 83.65
N HIS A 275 0.34 1.66 84.18
CA HIS A 275 0.24 2.41 85.44
C HIS A 275 0.73 1.53 86.58
N LEU A 276 1.85 1.91 87.19
CA LEU A 276 2.26 1.43 88.51
C LEU A 276 1.54 2.30 89.56
N PRO A 277 0.94 1.72 90.61
CA PRO A 277 0.35 2.47 91.70
C PRO A 277 1.41 2.94 92.71
N GLU A 278 1.26 4.17 93.20
CA GLU A 278 1.95 4.69 94.38
C GLU A 278 1.56 3.89 95.62
N ALA A 279 2.56 3.51 96.42
CA ALA A 279 2.36 3.04 97.79
C ALA A 279 3.44 3.62 98.70
N LEU A 280 2.95 4.41 99.67
CA LEU A 280 3.46 4.75 101.02
C LEU A 280 4.90 5.29 101.17
#